data_AF-A0A411PIT0-F1
#
_entry.id   AF-A0A411PIT0-F1
#
_cell.length_a   1.000
_cell.length_b   1.000
_cell.length_c   1.000
_cell.angle_alpha   90.00
_cell.angle_beta   90.00
_cell.angle_gamma   90.00
#
_symmetry.space_group_name_H-M   'P 1'
#
loop_
_entity.id
_entity.type
_entity.pdbx_description
1 polymer ?
#
loop_
_entity_poly.entity_id
_entity_poly.type
_entity_poly.pdbx_seq_one_letter_code
_entity_poly.pdbx_strand_id
1 'polypeptide(L)'
;MLLLAVPMLIWVVTGSYFVLMDLGYIRGDHYQRAQIAPITVKQLQTQKVATAEQLLALYPSLQSAELTERAGELVYKLYLQGESRWHPKVVSASKPDVLLGKISVQQAAVIASEYLPRHSVASAPPGESEQNDFSTKLITDNPPSELSARYLPVWRVDVNDAVNTSLYISASSGELVTRRHEFWRWFDLFWKWHIMDYDHGEEVDNRLLLVTAVTALVSVLAGVVLLWQRRKGYFRADAKGARLRVSSRRAKHLNRQLHYLVGAVVALQLVIWLATGLYFNLSDGQAQKGSVNQQAVAHALANSQPDKDRLLTPLQAAKQLQILTSNPGQHSR
;
A
#
# COMPACT_ATOMS: atom_id res chain seq x y z
N MET A 1 14.73 -33.92 -2.70
CA MET A 1 15.58 -32.74 -2.46
C MET A 1 15.23 -31.59 -3.39
N LEU A 2 15.24 -31.75 -4.72
CA LEU A 2 14.85 -30.70 -5.67
C LEU A 2 13.43 -30.13 -5.44
N LEU A 3 12.45 -31.00 -5.13
CA LEU A 3 11.07 -30.58 -4.83
C LEU A 3 10.94 -29.64 -3.62
N LEU A 4 11.88 -29.67 -2.67
CA LEU A 4 11.92 -28.76 -1.53
C LEU A 4 12.86 -27.58 -1.76
N ALA A 5 13.88 -27.76 -2.59
CA ALA A 5 14.84 -26.72 -2.91
C ALA A 5 14.21 -25.58 -3.74
N VAL A 6 13.30 -25.91 -4.67
CA VAL A 6 12.66 -24.90 -5.53
C VAL A 6 11.77 -23.93 -4.73
N PRO A 7 10.79 -24.38 -3.91
CA PRO A 7 10.00 -23.47 -3.08
C PRO A 7 10.88 -22.65 -2.12
N MET A 8 11.92 -23.28 -1.57
CA MET A 8 12.85 -22.59 -0.68
C MET A 8 13.66 -21.51 -1.39
N LEU A 9 14.07 -21.75 -2.64
CA LEU A 9 14.77 -20.76 -3.46
C LEU A 9 13.85 -19.59 -3.79
N ILE A 10 12.63 -19.87 -4.23
CA ILE A 10 11.61 -18.83 -4.51
C ILE A 10 11.39 -17.99 -3.24
N TRP A 11 11.22 -18.64 -2.10
CA TRP A 11 11.01 -18.00 -0.81
C TRP A 11 12.19 -17.09 -0.42
N VAL A 12 13.44 -17.53 -0.61
CA VAL A 12 14.64 -16.72 -0.35
C VAL A 12 14.74 -15.52 -1.31
N VAL A 13 14.50 -15.72 -2.60
CA VAL A 13 14.59 -14.65 -3.62
C VAL A 13 13.52 -13.58 -3.38
N THR A 14 12.27 -13.99 -3.21
CA THR A 14 11.15 -13.08 -2.93
C THR A 14 11.30 -12.41 -1.56
N GLY A 15 11.73 -13.14 -0.54
CA GLY A 15 12.03 -12.59 0.79
C GLY A 15 13.15 -11.55 0.77
N SER A 16 14.20 -11.79 -0.03
CA SER A 16 15.29 -10.83 -0.22
C SER A 16 14.79 -9.54 -0.85
N TYR A 17 13.87 -9.62 -1.82
CA TYR A 17 13.23 -8.43 -2.40
C TYR A 17 12.51 -7.59 -1.34
N PHE A 18 11.73 -8.21 -0.44
CA PHE A 18 11.01 -7.49 0.60
C PHE A 18 11.91 -6.79 1.63
N VAL A 19 13.14 -7.28 1.81
CA VAL A 19 14.11 -6.68 2.73
C VAL A 19 14.93 -5.59 2.06
N LEU A 20 15.25 -5.76 0.77
CA LEU A 20 16.13 -4.85 0.03
C LEU A 20 15.39 -3.62 -0.52
N MET A 21 14.09 -3.74 -0.77
CA MET A 21 13.30 -2.67 -1.37
C MET A 21 12.67 -1.77 -0.30
N ASP A 22 12.71 -0.47 -0.52
CA ASP A 22 12.04 0.50 0.35
C ASP A 22 10.52 0.41 0.18
N LEU A 23 9.82 0.19 1.29
CA LEU A 23 8.37 0.01 1.27
C LEU A 23 7.63 1.32 0.93
N GLY A 24 8.20 2.48 1.28
CA GLY A 24 7.62 3.76 0.91
C GLY A 24 7.69 4.02 -0.59
N TYR A 25 8.81 3.66 -1.20
CA TYR A 25 8.99 3.70 -2.64
C TYR A 25 8.04 2.73 -3.35
N ILE A 26 7.93 1.47 -2.90
CA ILE A 26 6.99 0.49 -3.46
C ILE A 26 5.55 0.99 -3.39
N ARG A 27 5.16 1.64 -2.29
CA ARG A 27 3.82 2.21 -2.12
C ARG A 27 3.59 3.50 -2.91
N GLY A 28 4.63 4.05 -3.54
CA GLY A 28 4.52 5.31 -4.25
C GLY A 28 4.30 6.50 -3.32
N ASP A 29 4.83 6.47 -2.09
CA ASP A 29 4.71 7.56 -1.10
C ASP A 29 5.36 8.86 -1.60
N HIS A 30 6.18 8.79 -2.66
CA HIS A 30 6.78 9.91 -3.39
C HIS A 30 5.85 10.58 -4.42
N TYR A 31 4.74 9.94 -4.81
CA TYR A 31 3.72 10.56 -5.69
C TYR A 31 2.72 11.38 -4.87
N GLN A 32 3.24 12.37 -4.15
CA GLN A 32 2.43 13.29 -3.38
C GLN A 32 1.86 14.34 -4.32
N ARG A 33 0.60 14.74 -4.09
CA ARG A 33 0.03 15.87 -4.82
C ARG A 33 0.92 17.08 -4.54
N ALA A 34 1.32 17.80 -5.58
CA ALA A 34 1.96 19.09 -5.45
C ALA A 34 1.17 19.94 -4.44
N GLN A 35 1.87 20.66 -3.54
CA GLN A 35 1.23 21.41 -2.47
C GLN A 35 0.12 22.30 -3.05
N ILE A 36 -1.14 21.95 -2.75
CA ILE A 36 -2.29 22.73 -3.17
C ILE A 36 -2.25 24.04 -2.38
N ALA A 37 -2.40 25.17 -3.07
CA ALA A 37 -2.59 26.43 -2.38
C ALA A 37 -3.84 26.32 -1.47
N PRO A 38 -3.76 26.74 -0.20
CA PRO A 38 -4.91 26.65 0.69
C PRO A 38 -6.07 27.47 0.13
N ILE A 39 -7.29 26.92 0.20
CA ILE A 39 -8.50 27.63 -0.24
C ILE A 39 -8.63 28.91 0.57
N THR A 40 -8.55 30.05 -0.11
CA THR A 40 -8.56 31.35 0.56
C THR A 40 -9.98 31.83 0.84
N VAL A 41 -10.18 32.60 1.91
CA VAL A 41 -11.46 33.26 2.22
C VAL A 41 -11.94 34.12 1.04
N LYS A 42 -11.01 34.77 0.33
CA LYS A 42 -11.32 35.55 -0.88
C LYS A 42 -11.89 34.67 -1.99
N GLN A 43 -11.33 33.48 -2.24
CA GLN A 43 -11.91 32.52 -3.20
C GLN A 43 -13.31 32.08 -2.80
N LEU A 44 -13.55 31.75 -1.52
CA LEU A 44 -14.87 31.36 -1.02
C LEU A 44 -15.93 32.44 -1.30
N GLN A 45 -15.58 33.70 -1.04
CA GLN A 45 -16.46 34.85 -1.30
C GLN A 45 -16.66 35.10 -2.80
N THR A 46 -15.58 35.08 -3.58
CA THR A 46 -15.62 35.36 -5.03
C THR A 46 -16.47 34.32 -5.76
N GLN A 47 -16.32 33.04 -5.41
CA GLN A 47 -17.08 31.95 -6.03
C GLN A 47 -18.46 31.75 -5.40
N LYS A 48 -18.88 32.59 -4.43
CA LYS A 48 -20.18 32.50 -3.74
C LYS A 48 -20.47 31.08 -3.23
N VAL A 49 -19.52 30.51 -2.51
CA VAL A 49 -19.63 29.15 -1.98
C VAL A 49 -20.83 29.02 -1.04
N ALA A 50 -21.64 27.99 -1.26
CA ALA A 50 -22.85 27.72 -0.50
C ALA A 50 -22.57 27.46 0.99
N THR A 51 -23.50 27.88 1.85
CA THR A 51 -23.38 27.67 3.30
C THR A 51 -23.80 26.25 3.71
N ALA A 52 -23.40 25.83 4.91
CA ALA A 52 -23.82 24.55 5.48
C ALA A 52 -25.36 24.44 5.58
N GLU A 53 -26.04 25.55 5.91
CA GLU A 53 -27.50 25.63 5.97
C GLU A 53 -28.15 25.37 4.61
N GLN A 54 -27.61 25.96 3.53
CA GLN A 54 -28.08 25.72 2.16
C GLN A 54 -27.87 24.27 1.73
N LEU A 55 -26.73 23.67 2.10
CA LEU A 55 -26.46 22.26 1.82
C LEU A 55 -27.42 21.34 2.57
N LEU A 56 -27.68 21.59 3.86
CA LEU A 56 -28.64 20.81 4.66
C LEU A 56 -30.07 20.95 4.18
N ALA A 57 -30.45 22.13 3.69
CA ALA A 57 -31.78 22.37 3.12
C ALA A 57 -32.00 21.53 1.83
N LEU A 58 -30.97 21.39 1.00
CA LEU A 58 -31.02 20.59 -0.24
C LEU A 58 -30.79 19.09 -0.01
N TYR A 59 -29.96 18.75 0.98
CA TYR A 59 -29.57 17.38 1.30
C TYR A 59 -29.81 17.08 2.79
N PRO A 60 -31.06 16.82 3.22
CA PRO A 60 -31.38 16.57 4.63
C PRO A 60 -30.69 15.34 5.24
N SER A 61 -30.27 14.39 4.40
CA SER A 61 -29.54 13.18 4.80
C SER A 61 -28.01 13.37 4.83
N LEU A 62 -27.50 14.60 4.71
CA LEU A 62 -26.08 14.90 4.73
C LEU A 62 -25.43 14.57 6.08
N GLN A 63 -24.43 13.69 6.07
CA GLN A 63 -23.62 13.36 7.24
C GLN A 63 -22.36 14.22 7.32
N SER A 64 -21.66 14.36 6.20
CA SER A 64 -20.49 15.23 6.09
C SER A 64 -20.35 15.81 4.69
N ALA A 65 -19.73 16.98 4.60
CA ALA A 65 -19.39 17.63 3.35
C ALA A 65 -17.93 18.05 3.36
N GLU A 66 -17.23 17.78 2.27
CA GLU A 66 -15.84 18.18 2.07
C GLU A 66 -15.78 19.15 0.89
N LEU A 67 -15.24 20.35 1.14
CA LEU A 67 -14.98 21.33 0.09
C LEU A 67 -13.60 21.02 -0.51
N THR A 68 -13.56 20.80 -1.82
CA THR A 68 -12.32 20.53 -2.55
C THR A 68 -12.29 21.28 -3.86
N GLU A 69 -11.11 21.34 -4.47
CA GLU A 69 -10.94 21.85 -5.82
C GLU A 69 -10.87 20.67 -6.80
N ARG A 70 -11.65 20.77 -7.87
CA ARG A 70 -11.70 19.77 -8.94
C ARG A 70 -11.47 20.47 -10.28
N ALA A 71 -10.24 20.38 -10.79
CA ALA A 71 -9.81 20.98 -12.05
C ALA A 71 -10.09 22.51 -12.15
N GLY A 72 -9.75 23.26 -11.10
CA GLY A 72 -9.92 24.73 -11.05
C GLY A 72 -11.25 25.22 -10.45
N GLU A 73 -12.22 24.33 -10.24
CA GLU A 73 -13.53 24.67 -9.68
C GLU A 73 -13.68 24.16 -8.25
N LEU A 74 -14.25 24.99 -7.36
CA LEU A 74 -14.62 24.53 -6.02
C LEU A 74 -15.88 23.66 -6.09
N VAL A 75 -15.81 22.48 -5.49
CA VAL A 75 -16.88 21.50 -5.46
C VAL A 75 -17.06 20.94 -4.04
N TYR A 76 -18.30 20.57 -3.71
CA TYR A 76 -18.59 19.81 -2.50
C TYR A 76 -18.67 18.33 -2.83
N LYS A 77 -17.96 17.52 -2.04
CA LYS A 77 -18.20 16.09 -1.92
C LYS A 77 -19.14 15.88 -0.74
N LEU A 78 -20.31 15.34 -1.01
CA LEU A 78 -21.37 15.11 -0.05
C LEU A 78 -21.41 13.62 0.29
N TYR A 79 -21.33 13.30 1.58
CA TYR A 79 -21.48 11.96 2.11
C TYR A 79 -22.84 11.88 2.78
N LEU A 80 -23.76 11.16 2.16
CA LEU A 80 -25.13 11.03 2.61
C LEU A 80 -25.33 9.74 3.41
N GLN A 81 -26.24 9.79 4.37
CA GLN A 81 -26.61 8.62 5.16
C GLN A 81 -27.13 7.49 4.26
N GLY A 82 -26.57 6.29 4.43
CA GLY A 82 -26.95 5.10 3.65
C GLY A 82 -26.28 5.01 2.27
N GLU A 83 -25.51 6.01 1.86
CA GLU A 83 -24.72 5.97 0.62
C GLU A 83 -23.27 5.54 0.89
N SER A 84 -22.64 4.93 -0.12
CA SER A 84 -21.24 4.49 -0.02
C SER A 84 -20.32 5.69 0.10
N ARG A 85 -19.42 5.66 1.09
CA ARG A 85 -18.35 6.67 1.24
C ARG A 85 -17.40 6.74 0.04
N TRP A 86 -17.36 5.70 -0.79
CA TRP A 86 -16.50 5.64 -1.98
C TRP A 86 -17.13 6.32 -3.20
N HIS A 87 -18.41 6.66 -3.12
CA HIS A 87 -19.19 7.28 -4.19
C HIS A 87 -19.86 8.57 -3.70
N PRO A 88 -19.10 9.57 -3.23
CA PRO A 88 -19.70 10.81 -2.77
C PRO A 88 -20.43 11.51 -3.92
N LYS A 89 -21.56 12.16 -3.60
CA LYS A 89 -22.20 13.05 -4.56
C LYS A 89 -21.37 14.32 -4.69
N VAL A 90 -21.07 14.70 -5.92
CA VAL A 90 -20.24 15.87 -6.21
C VAL A 90 -21.11 16.96 -6.79
N VAL A 91 -21.13 18.12 -6.14
CA VAL A 91 -21.94 19.28 -6.56
C VAL A 91 -21.08 20.53 -6.66
N SER A 92 -21.51 21.49 -7.47
CA SER A 92 -20.83 22.79 -7.55
C SER A 92 -20.91 23.52 -6.21
N ALA A 93 -19.79 24.09 -5.75
CA ALA A 93 -19.79 24.85 -4.51
C ALA A 93 -20.62 26.13 -4.61
N SER A 94 -20.77 26.71 -5.81
CA SER A 94 -21.55 27.93 -6.05
C SER A 94 -23.05 27.66 -6.28
N LYS A 95 -23.37 26.47 -6.77
CA LYS A 95 -24.73 26.02 -7.13
C LYS A 95 -24.91 24.56 -6.71
N PRO A 96 -25.17 24.29 -5.42
CA PRO A 96 -25.19 22.93 -4.87
C PRO A 96 -26.37 22.07 -5.35
N ASP A 97 -27.33 22.66 -6.06
CA ASP A 97 -28.40 21.99 -6.81
C ASP A 97 -27.89 21.30 -8.09
N VAL A 98 -26.74 21.73 -8.61
CA VAL A 98 -26.14 21.16 -9.82
C VAL A 98 -25.24 20.00 -9.45
N LEU A 99 -25.72 18.78 -9.74
CA LEU A 99 -24.91 17.56 -9.69
C LEU A 99 -23.89 17.57 -10.82
N LEU A 100 -22.63 17.40 -10.44
CA LEU A 100 -21.54 17.34 -11.39
C LEU A 100 -21.33 15.89 -11.86
N GLY A 101 -21.30 15.72 -13.18
CA GLY A 101 -21.02 14.44 -13.82
C GLY A 101 -19.58 13.97 -13.64
N LYS A 102 -19.26 12.89 -14.36
CA LYS A 102 -17.90 12.35 -14.42
C LYS A 102 -16.93 13.39 -14.99
N ILE A 103 -15.72 13.46 -14.45
CA ILE A 103 -14.65 14.30 -14.98
C ILE A 103 -14.28 13.85 -16.40
N SER A 104 -13.86 14.80 -17.23
CA SER A 104 -13.39 14.51 -18.59
C SER A 104 -12.01 13.85 -18.57
N VAL A 105 -11.62 13.27 -19.71
CA VAL A 105 -10.26 12.74 -19.94
C VAL A 105 -9.19 13.81 -19.68
N GLN A 106 -9.43 15.04 -20.15
CA GLN A 106 -8.50 16.16 -19.99
C GLN A 106 -8.35 16.55 -18.52
N GLN A 107 -9.47 16.59 -17.77
CA GLN A 107 -9.44 16.85 -16.34
C GLN A 107 -8.69 15.76 -15.58
N ALA A 108 -8.89 14.48 -15.94
CA ALA A 108 -8.16 13.37 -15.34
C ALA A 108 -6.64 13.49 -15.61
N ALA A 109 -6.23 13.87 -16.82
CA ALA A 109 -4.82 14.07 -17.16
C ALA A 109 -4.19 15.25 -16.39
N VAL A 110 -4.92 16.37 -16.24
CA VAL A 110 -4.47 17.50 -15.42
C VAL A 110 -4.29 17.08 -13.97
N ILE A 111 -5.28 16.42 -13.38
CA ILE A 111 -5.20 15.93 -12.00
C ILE A 111 -4.04 14.95 -11.84
N ALA A 112 -3.82 14.03 -12.79
CA ALA A 112 -2.70 13.09 -12.77
C ALA A 112 -1.35 13.82 -12.72
N SER A 113 -1.20 14.88 -13.53
CA SER A 113 0.04 15.66 -13.59
C SER A 113 0.41 16.32 -12.25
N GLU A 114 -0.58 16.64 -11.40
CA GLU A 114 -0.35 17.21 -10.07
C GLU A 114 0.35 16.24 -9.11
N TYR A 115 0.28 14.92 -9.37
CA TYR A 115 0.88 13.89 -8.52
C TYR A 115 2.25 13.42 -9.00
N LEU A 116 2.67 13.87 -10.19
CA LEU A 116 3.94 13.45 -10.77
C LEU A 116 5.08 14.37 -10.29
N PRO A 117 6.27 13.81 -9.98
CA PRO A 117 7.42 14.62 -9.63
C PRO A 117 7.77 15.59 -10.77
N ARG A 118 8.08 16.86 -10.48
CA ARG A 118 8.41 17.88 -11.52
C ARG A 118 9.52 17.45 -12.50
N HIS A 119 10.42 16.56 -12.09
CA HIS A 119 11.49 16.03 -12.94
C HIS A 119 11.01 15.03 -14.02
N SER A 120 9.81 14.45 -13.86
CA SER A 120 9.20 13.58 -14.88
C SER A 120 8.67 14.35 -16.09
N VAL A 121 8.49 15.67 -15.96
CA VAL A 121 8.07 16.58 -17.06
C VAL A 121 9.28 17.29 -17.68
N ALA A 122 10.31 17.57 -16.88
CA ALA A 122 11.41 18.47 -17.25
C ALA A 122 12.59 17.84 -18.02
N SER A 123 12.46 16.62 -18.55
CA SER A 123 13.56 15.95 -19.27
C SER A 123 13.45 16.01 -20.80
N ALA A 124 12.40 16.63 -21.34
CA ALA A 124 12.27 16.85 -22.78
C ALA A 124 13.03 18.13 -23.20
N PRO A 125 13.87 18.10 -24.25
CA PRO A 125 14.48 19.29 -24.83
C PRO A 125 13.40 20.32 -25.23
N PRO A 126 13.66 21.63 -25.05
CA PRO A 126 12.70 22.65 -25.44
C PRO A 126 12.54 22.67 -26.97
N GLY A 127 11.40 22.19 -27.48
CA GLY A 127 11.10 22.19 -28.91
C GLY A 127 10.27 21.00 -29.41
N GLU A 128 10.21 19.90 -28.66
CA GLU A 128 9.24 18.84 -28.90
C GLU A 128 8.01 19.11 -28.04
N SER A 129 6.83 19.09 -28.65
CA SER A 129 5.57 19.38 -27.99
C SER A 129 5.42 18.52 -26.73
N GLU A 130 5.33 19.15 -25.57
CA GLU A 130 5.01 18.55 -24.26
C GLU A 130 3.57 18.00 -24.26
N GLN A 131 3.27 17.10 -25.19
CA GLN A 131 2.12 16.25 -25.08
C GLN A 131 2.55 15.17 -24.10
N ASN A 132 2.31 15.43 -22.81
CA ASN A 132 2.50 14.41 -21.78
C ASN A 132 1.90 13.10 -22.32
N ASP A 133 2.74 12.09 -22.56
CA ASP A 133 2.34 10.85 -23.19
C ASP A 133 1.57 10.01 -22.16
N PHE A 134 0.35 10.48 -21.91
CA PHE A 134 -0.60 9.86 -21.02
C PHE A 134 -1.59 9.05 -21.84
N SER A 135 -1.63 7.75 -21.59
CA SER A 135 -2.75 6.92 -22.04
C SER A 135 -3.83 6.95 -20.96
N THR A 136 -5.07 7.24 -21.35
CA THR A 136 -6.19 7.35 -20.41
C THR A 136 -7.30 6.37 -20.78
N LYS A 137 -7.80 5.64 -19.80
CA LYS A 137 -8.87 4.66 -19.98
C LYS A 137 -9.87 4.74 -18.83
N LEU A 138 -11.15 4.87 -19.15
CA LEU A 138 -12.22 4.75 -18.16
C LEU A 138 -12.44 3.26 -17.85
N ILE A 139 -12.44 2.93 -16.58
CA ILE A 139 -12.76 1.60 -16.05
C ILE A 139 -14.09 1.73 -15.30
N THR A 140 -15.11 1.02 -15.78
CA THR A 140 -16.46 1.01 -15.21
C THR A 140 -16.81 -0.31 -14.53
N ASP A 141 -16.17 -1.39 -14.97
CA ASP A 141 -16.44 -2.77 -14.64
C ASP A 141 -15.14 -3.57 -14.84
N ASN A 142 -15.09 -4.78 -14.29
CA ASN A 142 -13.96 -5.71 -14.43
C ASN A 142 -12.59 -5.04 -14.17
N PRO A 143 -12.37 -4.51 -12.95
CA PRO A 143 -11.13 -3.81 -12.63
C PRO A 143 -9.94 -4.78 -12.66
N PRO A 144 -8.73 -4.30 -12.99
CA PRO A 144 -7.52 -5.10 -12.80
C PRO A 144 -7.35 -5.47 -11.32
N SER A 145 -6.63 -6.55 -11.02
CA SER A 145 -6.42 -7.03 -9.64
C SER A 145 -5.78 -5.99 -8.72
N GLU A 146 -5.03 -5.03 -9.28
CA GLU A 146 -4.42 -3.93 -8.53
C GLU A 146 -5.40 -2.83 -8.10
N LEU A 147 -6.65 -2.86 -8.58
CA LEU A 147 -7.71 -1.89 -8.32
C LEU A 147 -8.94 -2.55 -7.67
N SER A 148 -9.36 -2.07 -6.50
CA SER A 148 -10.59 -2.55 -5.86
C SER A 148 -11.85 -2.04 -6.57
N ALA A 149 -12.81 -2.93 -6.82
CA ALA A 149 -14.09 -2.61 -7.47
C ALA A 149 -14.90 -1.51 -6.75
N ARG A 150 -14.69 -1.32 -5.44
CA ARG A 150 -15.38 -0.30 -4.64
C ARG A 150 -15.14 1.14 -5.12
N TYR A 151 -14.06 1.38 -5.87
CA TYR A 151 -13.72 2.71 -6.37
C TYR A 151 -14.32 3.03 -7.74
N LEU A 152 -14.90 2.04 -8.43
CA LEU A 152 -15.41 2.23 -9.78
C LEU A 152 -16.60 3.21 -9.80
N PRO A 153 -16.74 4.06 -10.83
CA PRO A 153 -15.88 4.16 -12.01
C PRO A 153 -14.62 5.02 -11.79
N VAL A 154 -13.50 4.61 -12.39
CA VAL A 154 -12.22 5.32 -12.30
C VAL A 154 -11.57 5.55 -13.67
N TRP A 155 -10.88 6.66 -13.82
CA TRP A 155 -9.92 6.89 -14.89
C TRP A 155 -8.58 6.29 -14.50
N ARG A 156 -8.07 5.38 -15.33
CA ARG A 156 -6.67 4.96 -15.30
C ARG A 156 -5.88 5.88 -16.22
N VAL A 157 -4.87 6.55 -15.66
CA VAL A 157 -3.92 7.39 -16.39
C VAL A 157 -2.57 6.70 -16.33
N ASP A 158 -2.14 6.13 -17.44
CA ASP A 158 -0.83 5.53 -17.60
C ASP A 158 0.17 6.59 -18.05
N VAL A 159 1.28 6.66 -17.34
CA VAL A 159 2.38 7.60 -17.57
C VAL A 159 3.51 6.86 -18.26
N ASN A 160 3.99 7.42 -19.37
CA ASN A 160 5.18 6.91 -20.04
C ASN A 160 6.46 7.34 -19.28
N ASP A 161 6.70 6.71 -18.13
CA ASP A 161 7.93 6.84 -17.36
C ASP A 161 8.73 5.53 -17.30
N ALA A 162 9.95 5.58 -16.77
CA ALA A 162 10.83 4.40 -16.71
C ALA A 162 10.28 3.24 -15.86
N VAL A 163 9.20 3.44 -15.10
CA VAL A 163 8.62 2.47 -14.16
C VAL A 163 7.15 2.17 -14.46
N ASN A 164 6.64 2.58 -15.63
CA ASN A 164 5.27 2.38 -16.09
C ASN A 164 4.21 2.73 -15.03
N THR A 165 4.24 3.97 -14.52
CA THR A 165 3.31 4.44 -13.51
C THR A 165 1.88 4.51 -14.02
N SER A 166 0.93 4.01 -13.22
CA SER A 166 -0.50 4.09 -13.45
C SER A 166 -1.17 4.79 -12.26
N LEU A 167 -1.85 5.89 -12.54
CA LEU A 167 -2.63 6.65 -11.55
C LEU A 167 -4.12 6.37 -11.76
N TYR A 168 -4.82 6.03 -10.68
CA TYR A 168 -6.24 5.74 -10.72
C TYR A 168 -7.02 6.87 -10.06
N ILE A 169 -7.81 7.60 -10.85
CA ILE A 169 -8.53 8.79 -10.44
C ILE A 169 -10.03 8.49 -10.47
N SER A 170 -10.73 8.76 -9.36
CA SER A 170 -12.19 8.64 -9.29
C SER A 170 -12.84 9.46 -10.40
N ALA A 171 -13.69 8.83 -11.21
CA ALA A 171 -14.35 9.53 -12.30
C ALA A 171 -15.37 10.57 -11.77
N SER A 172 -15.92 10.39 -10.57
CA SER A 172 -16.86 11.37 -9.98
C SER A 172 -16.13 12.49 -9.22
N SER A 173 -15.28 12.12 -8.25
CA SER A 173 -14.66 13.07 -7.32
C SER A 173 -13.38 13.71 -7.85
N GLY A 174 -12.70 13.08 -8.81
CA GLY A 174 -11.36 13.52 -9.23
C GLY A 174 -10.27 13.23 -8.20
N GLU A 175 -10.54 12.37 -7.23
CA GLU A 175 -9.55 11.96 -6.24
C GLU A 175 -8.69 10.82 -6.76
N LEU A 176 -7.40 10.87 -6.46
CA LEU A 176 -6.51 9.74 -6.67
C LEU A 176 -6.85 8.64 -5.66
N VAL A 177 -7.42 7.55 -6.13
CA VAL A 177 -7.86 6.42 -5.29
C VAL A 177 -6.74 5.43 -5.05
N THR A 178 -5.86 5.22 -6.03
CA THR A 178 -4.68 4.36 -5.90
C THR A 178 -3.62 4.71 -6.95
N ARG A 179 -2.40 4.24 -6.70
CA ARG A 179 -1.21 4.47 -7.52
C ARG A 179 -0.51 3.14 -7.69
N ARG A 180 -0.02 2.85 -8.89
CA ARG A 180 0.71 1.62 -9.20
C ARG A 180 1.88 1.93 -10.10
N HIS A 181 2.96 1.17 -9.96
CA HIS A 181 4.11 1.20 -10.85
C HIS A 181 4.77 -0.18 -10.82
N GLU A 182 5.76 -0.38 -11.68
CA GLU A 182 6.35 -1.71 -11.95
C GLU A 182 6.86 -2.42 -10.69
N PHE A 183 7.58 -1.72 -9.81
CA PHE A 183 8.06 -2.31 -8.54
C PHE A 183 6.94 -2.77 -7.60
N TRP A 184 5.78 -2.10 -7.60
CA TRP A 184 4.63 -2.60 -6.86
C TRP A 184 4.08 -3.87 -7.52
N ARG A 185 3.98 -3.91 -8.85
CA ARG A 185 3.50 -5.13 -9.55
C ARG A 185 4.41 -6.33 -9.28
N TRP A 186 5.72 -6.12 -9.25
CA TRP A 186 6.68 -7.16 -8.81
C TRP A 186 6.49 -7.54 -7.34
N PHE A 187 6.23 -6.57 -6.47
CA PHE A 187 5.90 -6.85 -5.07
C PHE A 187 4.66 -7.74 -4.96
N ASP A 188 3.57 -7.43 -5.66
CA ASP A 188 2.32 -8.21 -5.63
C ASP A 188 2.56 -9.64 -6.17
N LEU A 189 3.35 -9.79 -7.24
CA LEU A 189 3.72 -11.10 -7.78
C LEU A 189 4.57 -11.90 -6.80
N PHE A 190 5.62 -11.29 -6.24
CA PHE A 190 6.50 -11.94 -5.29
C PHE A 190 5.77 -12.27 -4.00
N TRP A 191 4.80 -11.45 -3.60
CA TRP A 191 3.93 -11.73 -2.46
C TRP A 191 3.16 -13.03 -2.70
N LYS A 192 2.45 -13.14 -3.82
CA LYS A 192 1.73 -14.39 -4.21
C LYS A 192 2.65 -15.61 -4.17
N TRP A 193 3.85 -15.50 -4.70
CA TRP A 193 4.83 -16.58 -4.69
C TRP A 193 5.36 -16.92 -3.29
N HIS A 194 5.57 -15.91 -2.46
CA HIS A 194 6.13 -16.07 -1.12
C HIS A 194 5.14 -16.74 -0.16
N ILE A 195 3.84 -16.38 -0.25
CA ILE A 195 2.77 -16.96 0.56
C ILE A 195 2.12 -18.19 -0.10
N MET A 196 2.55 -18.54 -1.31
CA MET A 196 2.03 -19.68 -2.10
C MET A 196 0.51 -19.63 -2.35
N ASP A 197 -0.05 -18.41 -2.43
CA ASP A 197 -1.41 -18.15 -2.88
C ASP A 197 -1.36 -17.51 -4.27
N TYR A 198 -1.47 -18.35 -5.29
CA TYR A 198 -1.31 -17.94 -6.68
C TYR A 198 -2.59 -17.34 -7.30
N ASP A 199 -3.73 -17.57 -6.67
CA ASP A 199 -5.02 -17.13 -7.18
C ASP A 199 -5.21 -15.64 -6.83
N HIS A 200 -5.46 -15.36 -5.55
CA HIS A 200 -5.85 -14.03 -5.10
C HIS A 200 -4.67 -13.27 -4.47
N GLY A 201 -3.77 -13.96 -3.77
CA GLY A 201 -2.64 -13.35 -3.05
C GLY A 201 -3.03 -12.74 -1.71
N GLU A 202 -4.10 -13.24 -1.09
CA GLU A 202 -4.71 -12.71 0.12
C GLU A 202 -4.75 -13.72 1.28
N GLU A 203 -4.56 -15.01 0.99
CA GLU A 203 -4.74 -16.10 1.95
C GLU A 203 -3.39 -16.65 2.43
N VAL A 204 -3.03 -16.30 3.67
CA VAL A 204 -1.81 -16.79 4.34
C VAL A 204 -2.04 -18.11 5.10
N ASP A 205 -3.29 -18.55 5.21
CA ASP A 205 -3.75 -19.78 5.85
C ASP A 205 -4.03 -20.92 4.85
N ASN A 206 -3.53 -20.80 3.61
CA ASN A 206 -3.77 -21.78 2.55
C ASN A 206 -3.05 -23.12 2.80
N ARG A 207 -3.60 -24.20 2.24
CA ARG A 207 -3.10 -25.59 2.42
C ARG A 207 -1.73 -25.83 1.77
N LEU A 208 -1.44 -25.17 0.66
CA LEU A 208 -0.18 -25.36 -0.07
C LEU A 208 1.00 -24.85 0.76
N LEU A 209 0.84 -23.65 1.33
CA LEU A 209 1.79 -23.06 2.26
C LEU A 209 1.97 -23.95 3.49
N LEU A 210 0.88 -24.46 4.08
CA LEU A 210 0.93 -25.34 5.25
C LEU A 210 1.78 -26.59 5.01
N VAL A 211 1.48 -27.35 3.96
CA VAL A 211 2.20 -28.60 3.65
C VAL A 211 3.67 -28.31 3.35
N THR A 212 3.94 -27.23 2.63
CA THR A 212 5.31 -26.84 2.28
C THR A 212 6.10 -26.40 3.52
N ALA A 213 5.50 -25.60 4.40
CA ALA A 213 6.12 -25.15 5.64
C ALA A 213 6.42 -26.31 6.60
N VAL A 214 5.47 -27.24 6.80
CA VAL A 214 5.67 -28.43 7.64
C VAL A 214 6.78 -29.31 7.07
N THR A 215 6.77 -29.58 5.76
CA THR A 215 7.78 -30.43 5.13
C THR A 215 9.17 -29.78 5.17
N ALA A 216 9.25 -28.45 4.96
CA ALA A 216 10.47 -27.69 5.11
C ALA A 216 10.99 -27.73 6.56
N LEU A 217 10.11 -27.58 7.55
CA LEU A 217 10.48 -27.63 8.96
C LEU A 217 11.06 -28.98 9.34
N VAL A 218 10.39 -30.08 8.97
CA VAL A 218 10.90 -31.44 9.18
C VAL A 218 12.28 -31.62 8.53
N SER A 219 12.46 -31.09 7.32
CA SER A 219 13.73 -31.18 6.58
C SER A 219 14.85 -30.38 7.24
N VAL A 220 14.56 -29.16 7.74
CA VAL A 220 15.52 -28.34 8.48
C VAL A 220 15.90 -29.00 9.80
N LEU A 221 14.94 -29.55 10.55
CA LEU A 221 15.20 -30.28 11.80
C LEU A 221 16.07 -31.53 11.55
N ALA A 222 15.79 -32.29 10.48
CA ALA A 222 16.64 -33.40 10.08
C ALA A 222 18.07 -32.92 9.74
N GLY A 223 18.20 -31.79 9.05
CA GLY A 223 19.50 -31.15 8.78
C GLY A 223 20.25 -30.73 10.05
N VAL A 224 19.58 -30.17 11.04
CA VAL A 224 20.14 -29.83 12.36
C VAL A 224 20.66 -31.09 13.06
N VAL A 225 19.88 -32.17 13.07
CA VAL A 225 20.28 -33.46 13.65
C VAL A 225 21.54 -34.00 12.95
N LEU A 226 21.59 -33.95 11.62
CA LEU A 226 22.76 -34.38 10.84
C LEU A 226 24.00 -33.50 11.12
N LEU A 227 23.84 -32.18 11.22
CA LEU A 227 24.93 -31.26 11.59
C LEU A 227 25.48 -31.58 12.99
N TRP A 228 24.59 -31.87 13.95
CA TRP A 228 24.97 -32.25 15.30
C TRP A 228 25.70 -33.60 15.36
N GLN A 229 25.16 -34.62 14.68
CA GLN A 229 25.81 -35.94 14.58
C GLN A 229 27.21 -35.83 13.95
N ARG A 230 27.32 -35.03 12.89
CA ARG A 230 28.59 -34.77 12.21
C ARG A 230 29.60 -34.10 13.14
N ARG A 231 29.20 -33.13 13.98
CA ARG A 231 30.07 -32.55 15.02
C ARG A 231 30.57 -33.60 16.01
N LYS A 232 29.69 -34.48 16.51
CA LYS A 232 30.03 -35.54 17.48
C LYS A 232 30.98 -36.61 16.90
N GLY A 233 30.83 -36.93 15.62
CA GLY A 233 31.73 -37.85 14.90
C GLY A 233 33.19 -37.36 14.83
N TYR A 234 33.41 -36.05 14.76
CA TYR A 234 34.77 -35.48 14.72
C TYR A 234 35.51 -35.55 16.06
N PHE A 235 34.83 -35.27 17.17
CA PHE A 235 35.44 -35.39 18.51
C PHE A 235 35.86 -36.84 18.83
N ARG A 236 35.14 -37.83 18.29
CA ARG A 236 35.49 -39.26 18.43
C ARG A 236 36.69 -39.69 17.57
N ALA A 237 36.90 -39.06 16.41
CA ALA A 237 38.01 -39.37 15.51
C ALA A 237 39.33 -38.74 15.96
N ASP A 238 39.30 -37.51 16.50
CA ASP A 238 40.49 -36.86 17.06
C ASP A 238 41.01 -37.58 18.33
N ALA A 239 40.13 -38.25 19.09
CA ALA A 239 40.49 -39.02 20.28
C ALA A 239 41.19 -40.37 19.99
N LYS A 240 41.10 -40.91 18.76
CA LYS A 240 41.59 -42.26 18.42
C LYS A 240 42.93 -42.30 17.68
N GLY A 241 43.63 -41.16 17.55
CA GLY A 241 45.01 -41.13 17.07
C GLY A 241 45.13 -41.31 15.56
N ALA A 242 45.47 -40.24 14.85
CA ALA A 242 45.98 -40.34 13.49
C ALA A 242 47.19 -39.43 13.35
N ARG A 243 48.39 -40.02 13.38
CA ARG A 243 49.61 -39.42 12.80
C ARG A 243 49.35 -39.21 11.30
N LEU A 244 49.76 -38.06 10.74
CA LEU A 244 50.10 -37.76 9.32
C LEU A 244 49.79 -36.28 8.94
N ARG A 245 50.87 -35.56 8.58
CA ARG A 245 51.02 -34.31 7.79
C ARG A 245 50.19 -33.07 8.21
N VAL A 246 50.88 -32.11 8.86
CA VAL A 246 50.35 -31.01 9.69
C VAL A 246 49.72 -29.83 8.90
N SER A 247 50.24 -29.47 7.72
CA SER A 247 49.82 -28.24 7.00
C SER A 247 48.39 -28.32 6.42
N SER A 248 47.99 -29.44 5.80
CA SER A 248 46.65 -29.59 5.19
C SER A 248 45.50 -29.83 6.20
N ARG A 249 45.82 -30.14 7.46
CA ARG A 249 44.83 -30.42 8.52
C ARG A 249 44.19 -29.15 9.08
N ARG A 250 44.97 -28.08 9.27
CA ARG A 250 44.48 -26.83 9.86
C ARG A 250 43.43 -26.15 8.97
N ALA A 251 43.68 -26.06 7.66
CA ALA A 251 42.73 -25.52 6.69
C ALA A 251 41.45 -26.37 6.58
N LYS A 252 41.56 -27.71 6.54
CA LYS A 252 40.41 -28.62 6.53
C LYS A 252 39.59 -28.55 7.82
N HIS A 253 40.27 -28.41 8.96
CA HIS A 253 39.62 -28.26 10.27
C HIS A 253 38.88 -26.92 10.37
N LEU A 254 39.52 -25.82 9.94
CA LEU A 254 38.92 -24.49 9.91
C LEU A 254 37.70 -24.44 8.97
N ASN A 255 37.83 -24.92 7.73
CA ASN A 255 36.70 -24.97 6.79
C ASN A 255 35.50 -25.74 7.36
N ARG A 256 35.77 -26.83 8.08
CA ARG A 256 34.74 -27.66 8.70
C ARG A 256 34.07 -26.99 9.91
N GLN A 257 34.86 -26.30 10.73
CA GLN A 257 34.33 -25.49 11.83
C GLN A 257 33.47 -24.34 11.29
N LEU A 258 33.94 -23.64 10.24
CA LEU A 258 33.20 -22.58 9.56
C LEU A 258 31.90 -23.12 8.98
N HIS A 259 31.93 -24.24 8.25
CA HIS A 259 30.72 -24.85 7.70
C HIS A 259 29.71 -25.26 8.78
N TYR A 260 30.17 -25.79 9.91
CA TYR A 260 29.29 -26.08 11.05
C TYR A 260 28.70 -24.80 11.66
N LEU A 261 29.52 -23.77 11.90
CA LEU A 261 29.07 -22.51 12.51
C LEU A 261 28.06 -21.81 11.61
N VAL A 262 28.39 -21.62 10.33
CA VAL A 262 27.51 -21.01 9.33
C VAL A 262 26.24 -21.85 9.19
N GLY A 263 26.36 -23.17 9.07
CA GLY A 263 25.20 -24.07 8.98
C GLY A 263 24.30 -24.00 10.21
N ALA A 264 24.87 -23.88 11.42
CA ALA A 264 24.10 -23.76 12.66
C ALA A 264 23.34 -22.42 12.76
N VAL A 265 23.99 -21.31 12.38
CA VAL A 265 23.34 -19.99 12.35
C VAL A 265 22.21 -19.96 11.33
N VAL A 266 22.46 -20.46 10.12
CA VAL A 266 21.43 -20.54 9.06
C VAL A 266 20.28 -21.44 9.50
N ALA A 267 20.57 -22.62 10.06
CA ALA A 267 19.53 -23.54 10.49
C ALA A 267 18.66 -22.94 11.62
N LEU A 268 19.26 -22.24 12.58
CA LEU A 268 18.51 -21.53 13.62
C LEU A 268 17.55 -20.49 13.02
N GLN A 269 18.04 -19.66 12.09
CA GLN A 269 17.22 -18.67 11.41
C GLN A 269 16.06 -19.32 10.64
N LEU A 270 16.32 -20.41 9.92
CA LEU A 270 15.28 -21.15 9.18
C LEU A 270 14.22 -21.76 10.09
N VAL A 271 14.61 -22.31 11.24
CA VAL A 271 13.65 -22.83 12.23
C VAL A 271 12.75 -21.70 12.74
N ILE A 272 13.32 -20.54 13.07
CA ILE A 272 12.54 -19.39 13.53
C ILE A 272 11.53 -18.97 12.45
N TRP A 273 11.98 -18.76 11.22
CA TRP A 273 11.10 -18.34 10.12
C TRP A 273 9.99 -19.34 9.82
N LEU A 274 10.31 -20.63 9.76
CA LEU A 274 9.30 -21.68 9.50
C LEU A 274 8.31 -21.81 10.65
N ALA A 275 8.78 -21.69 11.90
CA ALA A 275 7.89 -21.71 13.06
C ALA A 275 6.96 -20.49 13.07
N THR A 276 7.47 -19.29 12.79
CA THR A 276 6.64 -18.08 12.69
C THR A 276 5.68 -18.13 11.51
N GLY A 277 6.12 -18.63 10.35
CA GLY A 277 5.25 -18.78 9.17
C GLY A 277 4.12 -19.79 9.42
N LEU A 278 4.44 -20.91 10.08
CA LEU A 278 3.44 -21.89 10.49
C LEU A 278 2.45 -21.30 11.51
N TYR A 279 2.93 -20.48 12.44
CA TYR A 279 2.06 -19.74 13.36
C TYR A 279 1.09 -18.82 12.60
N PHE A 280 1.56 -18.05 11.62
CA PHE A 280 0.69 -17.19 10.79
C PHE A 280 -0.36 -18.01 10.03
N ASN A 281 0.02 -19.16 9.48
CA ASN A 281 -0.91 -20.03 8.75
C ASN A 281 -1.98 -20.67 9.65
N LEU A 282 -1.65 -20.96 10.91
CA LEU A 282 -2.56 -21.58 11.88
C LEU A 282 -3.40 -20.58 12.69
N SER A 283 -3.08 -19.30 12.64
CA SER A 283 -3.79 -18.26 13.41
C SER A 283 -4.96 -17.68 12.61
N ASP A 284 -5.95 -17.15 13.32
CA ASP A 284 -7.19 -16.66 12.71
C ASP A 284 -6.92 -15.52 11.72
N GLY A 285 -7.11 -15.81 10.43
CA GLY A 285 -6.89 -14.87 9.34
C GLY A 285 -7.80 -13.63 9.41
N GLN A 286 -8.97 -13.71 10.04
CA GLN A 286 -9.86 -12.54 10.20
C GLN A 286 -9.33 -11.55 11.23
N ALA A 287 -8.76 -12.05 12.33
CA ALA A 287 -8.12 -11.22 13.34
C ALA A 287 -6.89 -10.48 12.79
N GLN A 288 -6.15 -11.10 11.86
CA GLN A 288 -4.96 -10.51 11.23
C GLN A 288 -5.30 -9.46 10.16
N LYS A 289 -6.43 -9.60 9.46
CA LYS A 289 -6.89 -8.66 8.42
C LYS A 289 -7.52 -7.38 9.00
N GLY A 290 -7.73 -7.29 10.31
CA GLY A 290 -8.31 -6.12 10.99
C GLY A 290 -9.78 -5.85 10.65
N SER A 291 -10.48 -6.82 10.04
CA SER A 291 -11.87 -6.70 9.58
C SER A 291 -12.84 -6.43 10.73
N VAL A 292 -12.55 -6.98 11.91
CA VAL A 292 -13.32 -6.77 13.15
C VAL A 292 -13.36 -5.30 13.55
N ASN A 293 -12.24 -4.58 13.44
CA ASN A 293 -12.18 -3.15 13.78
C ASN A 293 -12.87 -2.28 12.73
N GLN A 294 -12.79 -2.66 11.44
CA GLN A 294 -13.48 -1.93 10.37
C GLN A 294 -14.99 -1.99 10.51
N GLN A 295 -15.54 -3.15 10.89
CA GLN A 295 -16.97 -3.33 11.15
C GLN A 295 -17.43 -2.50 12.37
N ALA A 296 -16.63 -2.48 13.44
CA ALA A 296 -16.95 -1.69 14.64
C ALA A 296 -16.99 -0.18 14.34
N VAL A 297 -16.02 0.35 13.59
CA VAL A 297 -16.00 1.77 13.18
C VAL A 297 -17.15 2.10 12.23
N ALA A 298 -17.44 1.24 11.24
CA ALA A 298 -18.56 1.43 10.33
C ALA A 298 -19.91 1.44 11.07
N HIS A 299 -20.09 0.56 12.05
CA HIS A 299 -21.27 0.50 12.90
C HIS A 299 -21.39 1.74 13.81
N ALA A 300 -20.28 2.22 14.36
CA ALA A 300 -20.27 3.44 15.17
C ALA A 300 -20.64 4.69 14.35
N LEU A 301 -20.10 4.83 13.14
CA LEU A 301 -20.40 5.94 12.23
C LEU A 301 -21.83 5.89 11.68
N ALA A 302 -22.36 4.69 11.40
CA ALA A 302 -23.73 4.52 10.94
C ALA A 302 -24.78 4.95 11.98
N ASN A 303 -24.44 4.82 13.27
CA ASN A 303 -25.32 5.11 14.39
C ASN A 303 -25.09 6.50 15.01
N SER A 304 -24.04 7.22 14.62
CA SER A 304 -23.81 8.59 15.08
C SER A 304 -24.65 9.59 14.28
N GLN A 305 -25.49 10.38 14.96
CA GLN A 305 -26.12 11.55 14.35
C GLN A 305 -25.11 12.71 14.30
N PRO A 306 -25.02 13.45 13.18
CA PRO A 306 -24.16 14.63 13.10
C PRO A 306 -24.63 15.67 14.11
N ASP A 307 -23.71 16.13 14.96
CA ASP A 307 -23.95 17.18 15.95
C ASP A 307 -24.17 18.51 15.22
N LYS A 308 -25.44 18.88 15.06
CA LYS A 308 -25.88 20.06 14.30
C LYS A 308 -25.37 21.36 14.91
N ASP A 309 -25.11 21.38 16.22
CA ASP A 309 -24.64 22.55 16.94
C ASP A 309 -23.13 22.79 16.76
N ARG A 310 -22.41 21.82 16.20
CA ARG A 310 -20.97 21.90 15.88
C ARG A 310 -20.68 22.05 14.38
N LEU A 311 -21.70 22.22 13.54
CA LEU A 311 -21.51 22.44 12.12
C LEU A 311 -20.90 23.81 11.85
N LEU A 312 -19.59 23.83 11.63
CA LEU A 312 -18.89 25.03 11.20
C LEU A 312 -19.22 25.30 9.74
N THR A 313 -19.66 26.52 9.43
CA THR A 313 -19.67 26.98 8.04
C THR A 313 -18.25 26.91 7.46
N PRO A 314 -18.09 26.69 6.14
CA PRO A 314 -16.76 26.68 5.50
C PRO A 314 -15.92 27.92 5.85
N LEU A 315 -16.58 29.07 6.00
CA LEU A 315 -15.96 30.32 6.42
C LEU A 315 -15.51 30.30 7.90
N GLN A 316 -16.31 29.73 8.81
CA GLN A 316 -15.94 29.56 10.22
C GLN A 316 -14.81 28.53 10.38
N ALA A 317 -14.86 27.41 9.64
CA ALA A 317 -13.82 26.40 9.63
C ALA A 317 -12.50 26.97 9.07
N ALA A 318 -12.55 27.72 7.95
CA ALA A 318 -11.37 28.38 7.39
C ALA A 318 -10.77 29.43 8.34
N LYS A 319 -11.61 30.21 9.03
CA LYS A 319 -11.15 31.16 10.07
C LYS A 319 -10.52 30.45 11.27
N GLN A 320 -11.10 29.35 11.75
CA GLN A 320 -10.51 28.56 12.84
C GLN A 320 -9.19 27.90 12.45
N LEU A 321 -9.08 27.35 11.24
CA LEU A 321 -7.82 26.81 10.72
C LEU A 321 -6.76 27.90 10.57
N GLN A 322 -7.13 29.09 10.09
CA GLN A 322 -6.22 30.24 10.06
C GLN A 322 -5.74 30.63 11.47
N ILE A 323 -6.63 30.65 12.47
CA ILE A 323 -6.27 30.91 13.87
C ILE A 323 -5.25 29.87 14.38
N LEU A 324 -5.47 28.58 14.10
CA LEU A 324 -4.57 27.50 14.52
C LEU A 324 -3.19 27.57 13.83
N THR A 325 -3.15 27.89 12.54
CA THR A 325 -1.87 28.06 11.80
C THR A 325 -1.13 29.36 12.15
N SER A 326 -1.84 30.38 12.63
CA SER A 326 -1.25 31.66 13.05
C SER A 326 -0.65 31.64 14.47
N ASN A 327 -0.83 30.54 15.21
CA ASN A 327 -0.31 30.39 16.57
C ASN A 327 0.67 29.20 16.67
N PRO A 328 1.89 29.27 16.09
CA PRO A 328 2.86 28.18 16.11
C PRO A 328 3.52 27.94 17.50
N GLY A 329 3.02 28.54 18.57
CA GLY A 329 3.75 28.68 19.84
C GLY A 329 3.29 27.86 21.03
N GLN A 330 2.26 27.01 20.95
CA GLN A 330 1.72 26.34 22.15
C GLN A 330 1.34 24.87 21.97
N HIS A 331 2.19 24.03 21.39
CA HIS A 331 2.17 22.60 21.69
C HIS A 331 3.59 22.02 21.65
N SER A 332 4.37 22.35 22.67
CA SER A 332 5.57 21.60 23.05
C SER A 332 5.71 21.65 24.55
N ARG A 333 5.03 20.74 25.25
CA ARG A 333 5.41 20.24 26.58
C ARG A 333 4.91 18.83 26.76
#